data_AF-A0A352RVK6-F1
#
_entry.id   AF-A0A352RVK6-F1
#
_cell.length_a   1.000
_cell.length_b   1.000
_cell.length_c   1.000
_cell.angle_alpha   90.00
_cell.angle_beta   90.00
_cell.angle_gamma   90.00
#
_symmetry.space_group_name_H-M   'P 1'
#
loop_
_entity.id
_entity.type
_entity.pdbx_description
1 polymer ?
#
loop_
_entity_poly.entity_id
_entity_poly.type
_entity_poly.pdbx_seq_one_letter_code
_entity_poly.pdbx_strand_id
1 'polypeptide(L)' 'VGLAGRQMHPSGRVVSLPAALLLGVAGALAAFYTGRAAHLFTDGQLLGWGAAIIGAAVLVGVWGVARPRR' A
#
# COMPACT_ATOMS: atom_id res chain seq x y z
N VAL A 1 -1.66 29.47 0.18
CA VAL A 1 -1.32 28.02 0.14
C VAL A 1 -2.36 27.10 0.82
N GLY A 2 -3.12 27.55 1.82
CA GLY A 2 -4.10 26.71 2.53
C GLY A 2 -5.37 26.30 1.76
N LEU A 3 -5.83 27.09 0.78
CA LEU A 3 -7.04 26.76 -0.01
C LEU A 3 -6.81 25.64 -1.04
N ALA A 4 -5.66 25.64 -1.71
CA ALA A 4 -5.25 24.54 -2.59
C ALA A 4 -5.03 23.25 -1.78
N GLY A 5 -4.39 23.35 -0.61
CA GLY A 5 -4.25 22.25 0.33
C GLY A 5 -5.60 21.66 0.75
N ARG A 6 -6.60 22.50 1.08
CA ARG A 6 -7.96 22.04 1.44
C ARG A 6 -8.72 21.39 0.29
N GLN A 7 -8.52 21.84 -0.95
CA GLN A 7 -9.15 21.23 -2.12
C GLN A 7 -8.48 19.92 -2.55
N MET A 8 -7.17 19.80 -2.35
CA MET A 8 -6.43 18.54 -2.56
C MET A 8 -6.54 17.59 -1.37
N HIS A 9 -6.89 18.10 -0.19
CA HIS A 9 -7.07 17.28 1.00
C HIS A 9 -8.29 16.37 0.76
N PRO A 10 -8.10 15.04 0.73
CA PRO A 10 -9.18 14.10 0.51
C PRO A 10 -10.05 14.04 1.76
N SER A 11 -10.90 15.04 1.99
CA SER A 11 -11.68 15.20 3.23
C SER A 11 -12.79 14.15 3.41
N GLY A 12 -12.81 13.07 2.62
CA GLY A 12 -13.80 12.00 2.76
C GLY A 12 -13.40 10.63 2.20
N ARG A 13 -12.15 10.44 1.74
CA ARG A 13 -11.77 9.22 0.98
C ARG A 13 -10.39 8.64 1.32
N VAL A 14 -9.85 8.95 2.49
CA VAL A 14 -8.64 8.28 2.98
C VAL A 14 -9.01 6.98 3.71
N VAL A 15 -8.35 5.89 3.33
CA VAL A 15 -8.31 4.68 4.16
C VAL A 15 -7.91 5.12 5.57
N SER A 16 -8.65 4.69 6.59
CA SER A 16 -8.33 5.10 7.96
C SER A 16 -6.89 4.72 8.28
N LEU A 17 -6.17 5.58 8.99
CA LEU A 17 -4.75 5.38 9.29
C LEU A 17 -4.46 3.96 9.84
N PRO A 18 -5.27 3.40 10.77
CA PRO A 18 -5.06 2.03 11.25
C PRO A 18 -5.26 0.97 10.15
N ALA A 19 -6.29 1.12 9.32
CA ALA A 19 -6.54 0.19 8.22
C ALA A 19 -5.44 0.25 7.17
N ALA A 20 -4.94 1.46 6.85
CA ALA A 20 -3.84 1.65 5.92
C ALA A 20 -2.54 1.01 6.42
N LEU A 21 -2.25 1.12 7.72
CA LEU A 21 -1.10 0.45 8.34
C LEU A 21 -1.21 -1.08 8.26
N LEU A 22 -2.37 -1.64 8.64
CA LEU A 22 -2.59 -3.08 8.63
C LEU A 22 -2.52 -3.65 7.20
N LEU A 23 -3.19 -3.00 6.25
CA LEU A 23 -3.15 -3.38 4.84
C LEU A 23 -1.76 -3.18 4.24
N GLY A 24 -1.04 -2.13 4.63
CA GLY A 24 0.32 -1.88 4.19
C GLY A 24 1.25 -3.02 4.62
N VAL A 25 1.21 -3.40 5.90
CA VAL A 25 2.01 -4.53 6.42
C VAL A 25 1.61 -5.83 5.74
N ALA A 26 0.31 -6.12 5.62
CA ALA A 26 -0.17 -7.34 4.98
C ALA A 26 0.28 -7.43 3.50
N GLY A 27 0.16 -6.32 2.75
CA GLY A 27 0.56 -6.26 1.35
C GLY A 27 2.07 -6.37 1.15
N ALA A 28 2.85 -5.73 2.03
CA ALA A 28 4.31 -5.82 2.00
C ALA A 28 4.79 -7.25 2.26
N LEU A 29 4.28 -7.89 3.32
CA LEU A 29 4.66 -9.26 3.65
C LEU A 29 4.23 -10.22 2.54
N ALA A 30 3.00 -10.11 2.05
CA ALA A 30 2.52 -10.94 0.96
C ALA A 30 3.44 -10.84 -0.25
N ALA A 31 3.69 -9.63 -0.78
CA ALA A 31 4.52 -9.44 -1.96
C ALA A 31 5.98 -9.89 -1.76
N PHE A 32 6.56 -9.63 -0.58
CA PHE A 32 7.91 -10.06 -0.26
C PHE A 32 8.04 -11.58 -0.26
N TYR A 33 7.17 -12.28 0.48
CA TYR A 33 7.24 -13.73 0.60
C TYR A 33 6.81 -14.45 -0.68
N THR A 34 5.79 -13.96 -1.39
CA THR A 34 5.41 -14.55 -2.68
C THR A 34 6.47 -14.31 -3.74
N GLY A 35 7.09 -13.11 -3.76
CA GLY A 35 8.17 -12.80 -4.69
C GLY A 35 9.43 -13.64 -4.44
N ARG A 36 9.77 -13.86 -3.16
CA ARG A 36 10.81 -14.82 -2.77
C ARG A 36 10.45 -16.24 -3.19
N ALA A 37 9.23 -16.70 -2.90
CA ALA A 37 8.77 -18.04 -3.24
C ALA A 37 8.72 -18.29 -4.76
N ALA A 38 8.49 -17.23 -5.55
CA ALA A 38 8.54 -17.28 -7.01
C ALA A 38 9.96 -17.11 -7.59
N HIS A 39 11.01 -17.08 -6.74
CA HIS A 39 12.41 -16.90 -7.13
C HIS A 39 12.67 -15.62 -7.95
N LEU A 40 11.84 -14.58 -7.78
CA LEU A 40 12.00 -13.30 -8.48
C LEU A 40 13.20 -12.50 -7.96
N PHE A 41 13.59 -12.72 -6.70
CA PHE A 41 14.73 -12.09 -6.06
C PHE A 41 15.25 -12.96 -4.91
N THR A 42 16.51 -12.77 -4.54
CA THR A 42 17.17 -13.42 -3.40
C THR A 42 17.13 -12.58 -2.13
N ASP A 43 17.41 -13.23 -1.01
CA ASP A 43 17.43 -12.57 0.29
C ASP A 43 18.50 -11.50 0.43
N GLY A 44 18.10 -10.35 0.95
CA GLY A 44 18.96 -9.17 1.08
C GLY A 44 19.07 -8.33 -0.19
N GLN A 45 18.42 -8.72 -1.29
CA GLN A 45 18.45 -7.96 -2.53
C GLN A 45 17.51 -6.74 -2.48
N LEU A 46 17.93 -5.63 -3.11
CA LEU A 46 17.15 -4.39 -3.16
C LEU A 46 15.75 -4.58 -3.77
N LEU A 47 15.61 -5.55 -4.68
CA LEU A 47 14.33 -5.91 -5.32
C LEU A 47 13.29 -6.41 -4.31
N GLY A 48 13.69 -7.10 -3.23
CA GLY A 48 12.76 -7.53 -2.20
C GLY A 48 12.11 -6.35 -1.46
N TRP A 49 12.90 -5.32 -1.18
CA TRP A 49 12.37 -4.06 -0.62
C TRP A 49 11.39 -3.38 -1.57
N GLY A 50 11.72 -3.35 -2.87
CA GLY A 50 10.82 -2.84 -3.90
C GLY A 50 9.49 -3.59 -3.94
N ALA A 51 9.54 -4.93 -3.91
CA ALA A 51 8.34 -5.77 -3.90
C ALA A 51 7.44 -5.48 -2.68
N ALA A 52 8.04 -5.32 -1.49
CA ALA A 52 7.30 -4.98 -0.28
C ALA A 52 6.60 -3.60 -0.38
N ILE A 53 7.31 -2.58 -0.87
CA ILE A 53 6.77 -1.23 -1.07
C ILE A 53 5.60 -1.26 -2.07
N ILE A 54 5.80 -1.95 -3.21
CA ILE A 54 4.77 -2.09 -4.24
C ILE A 54 3.57 -2.86 -3.70
N GLY A 55 3.79 -3.97 -3.00
CA GLY A 55 2.72 -4.78 -2.41
C GLY A 55 1.86 -4.01 -1.41
N ALA A 56 2.50 -3.23 -0.53
CA ALA A 56 1.79 -2.34 0.40
C ALA A 56 0.96 -1.29 -0.33
N ALA A 57 1.57 -0.58 -1.29
CA ALA A 57 0.90 0.49 -2.03
C ALA A 57 -0.29 -0.03 -2.84
N VAL A 58 -0.13 -1.17 -3.52
CA VAL A 58 -1.19 -1.80 -4.31
C VAL A 58 -2.33 -2.26 -3.40
N LEU A 59 -2.05 -2.95 -2.29
CA LEU A 59 -3.11 -3.48 -1.44
C LEU A 59 -3.93 -2.36 -0.76
N VAL A 60 -3.26 -1.31 -0.26
CA VAL A 60 -3.93 -0.13 0.30
C VAL A 60 -4.72 0.62 -0.77
N GLY A 61 -4.15 0.78 -1.97
CA GLY A 61 -4.81 1.46 -3.09
C GLY A 61 -6.06 0.72 -3.57
N VAL A 62 -5.96 -0.59 -3.76
CA VAL A 62 -7.10 -1.45 -4.14
C VAL A 62 -8.18 -1.41 -3.06
N TRP A 63 -7.82 -1.47 -1.78
CA TRP A 63 -8.79 -1.33 -0.70
C TRP A 63 -9.51 0.03 -0.70
N GLY A 64 -8.76 1.11 -0.94
CA GLY A 64 -9.31 2.45 -1.06
C GLY A 64 -10.29 2.62 -2.23
N VAL A 65 -10.05 1.91 -3.35
CA VAL A 65 -10.95 1.89 -4.52
C VAL A 65 -12.14 0.97 -4.32
N ALA A 66 -11.93 -0.22 -3.75
CA ALA A 66 -12.94 -1.26 -3.58
C ALA A 66 -13.97 -0.90 -2.50
N ARG A 67 -13.63 -0.06 -1.51
CA ARG A 67 -14.55 0.32 -0.45
C ARG A 67 -15.68 1.19 -1.01
N PRO A 68 -16.96 0.75 -0.93
CA PRO A 68 -18.09 1.50 -1.46
C PRO A 68 -18.25 2.86 -0.78
N ARG A 69 -18.62 3.87 -1.56
CA ARG A 69 -19.02 5.20 -1.08
C ARG A 69 -20.40 5.08 -0.41
N ARG A 70 -20.44 4.88 0.91
CA ARG A 70 -21.66 5.07 1.70
C ARG A 70 -21.69 6.50 2.22
#